data_AF-A0AB37R421-F1
#
_entry.id   AF-A0AB37R421-F1
#
_cell.length_a   1.000
_cell.length_b   1.000
_cell.length_c   1.000
_cell.angle_alpha   90.00
_cell.angle_beta   90.00
_cell.angle_gamma   90.00
#
_symmetry.space_group_name_H-M   'P 1'
#
loop_
_entity.id
_entity.type
_entity.pdbx_description
1 polymer ?
#
loop_
_entity_poly.entity_id
_entity_poly.type
_entity_poly.pdbx_seq_one_letter_code
_entity_poly.pdbx_strand_id
1 'polypeptide(L)'
;MKASLQQVLQADRIDDLQKLGTFIEVKRCIETQLMLKLGVNGWVALFSKLSVLKTALLASKTSVHMAAHENTFREAKRKLSKSLGFQITAHNQAELDRLIQTCSLYVLGRTVVDPRKRFEEKKHRNFINSSKLEGIHIPFTDEKTSLEMILAKHRR
;
A
#
# COMPACT_ATOMS: atom_id res chain seq x y z
N MET A 1 0.40 -13.48 -20.75
CA MET A 1 -0.14 -12.57 -19.70
C MET A 1 1.00 -11.69 -19.21
N LYS A 2 0.81 -10.37 -19.09
CA LYS A 2 1.83 -9.51 -18.47
C LYS A 2 1.73 -9.66 -16.95
N ALA A 3 2.78 -10.15 -16.30
CA ALA A 3 2.84 -10.25 -14.84
C ALA A 3 2.63 -8.88 -14.19
N SER A 4 1.71 -8.77 -13.22
CA SER A 4 1.55 -7.53 -12.48
C SER A 4 2.67 -7.40 -11.44
N LEU A 5 3.13 -6.18 -11.16
CA LEU A 5 4.17 -5.95 -10.15
C LEU A 5 3.73 -6.45 -8.76
N GLN A 6 2.43 -6.38 -8.45
CA GLN A 6 1.89 -6.93 -7.20
C GLN A 6 2.11 -8.44 -7.12
N GLN A 7 1.83 -9.19 -8.19
CA GLN A 7 2.08 -10.64 -8.24
C GLN A 7 3.57 -10.96 -8.07
N VAL A 8 4.43 -10.20 -8.75
CA VAL A 8 5.89 -10.37 -8.65
C VAL A 8 6.37 -10.09 -7.22
N LEU A 9 5.89 -9.02 -6.59
CA LEU A 9 6.27 -8.68 -5.21
C LEU A 9 5.57 -9.54 -4.14
N GLN A 10 4.56 -10.33 -4.51
CA GLN A 10 3.92 -11.34 -3.65
C GLN A 10 4.55 -12.73 -3.77
N ALA A 11 5.36 -12.98 -4.81
CA ALA A 11 6.04 -14.27 -4.97
C ALA A 11 6.95 -14.59 -3.78
N ASP A 12 6.74 -15.74 -3.15
CA ASP A 12 7.49 -16.19 -1.97
C ASP A 12 8.57 -17.22 -2.33
N ARG A 13 8.53 -17.78 -3.54
CA ARG A 13 9.53 -18.70 -4.07
C ARG A 13 10.01 -18.29 -5.47
N ILE A 14 11.18 -18.77 -5.87
CA ILE A 14 11.70 -18.61 -7.23
C ILE A 14 10.75 -19.24 -8.25
N ASP A 15 10.17 -20.40 -7.91
CA ASP A 15 9.21 -21.12 -8.76
C ASP A 15 7.98 -20.26 -9.09
N ASP A 16 7.55 -19.42 -8.15
CA ASP A 16 6.41 -18.51 -8.35
C ASP A 16 6.77 -17.41 -9.35
N LEU A 17 8.00 -16.89 -9.30
CA LEU A 17 8.48 -15.92 -10.29
C LEU A 17 8.59 -16.53 -11.69
N GLN A 18 9.02 -17.79 -11.79
CA GLN A 18 9.12 -18.49 -13.07
C GLN A 18 7.75 -18.75 -13.72
N LYS A 19 6.71 -18.97 -12.92
CA LYS A 19 5.32 -19.10 -13.42
C LYS A 19 4.79 -17.79 -14.01
N LEU A 20 5.33 -16.64 -13.59
CA LEU A 20 4.89 -15.32 -14.05
C LEU A 20 5.50 -14.94 -15.42
N GLY A 21 6.52 -15.67 -15.88
CA GLY A 21 7.11 -15.48 -17.21
C GLY A 21 8.61 -15.76 -17.23
N THR A 22 9.25 -15.37 -18.33
CA THR A 22 10.70 -15.51 -18.48
C THR A 22 11.47 -14.56 -17.57
N PHE A 23 12.73 -14.88 -17.29
CA PHE A 23 13.60 -14.04 -16.46
C PHE A 23 13.66 -12.59 -16.95
N ILE A 24 13.79 -12.41 -18.27
CA ILE A 24 13.91 -11.08 -18.91
C ILE A 24 12.61 -10.30 -18.73
N GLU A 25 11.46 -10.94 -18.89
CA GLU A 25 10.15 -10.30 -18.74
C GLU A 25 9.89 -9.87 -17.30
N VAL A 26 10.15 -10.75 -16.32
CA VAL A 26 9.96 -10.43 -14.90
C VAL A 26 10.92 -9.33 -14.45
N LYS A 27 12.20 -9.41 -14.84
CA LYS A 27 13.19 -8.36 -14.56
C LYS A 27 12.75 -7.03 -15.15
N ARG A 28 12.38 -7.01 -16.44
CA ARG A 28 11.93 -5.79 -17.12
C ARG A 28 10.67 -5.21 -16.46
N CYS A 29 9.73 -6.07 -16.06
CA CYS A 29 8.52 -5.64 -15.35
C CYS A 29 8.88 -4.88 -14.06
N ILE A 30 9.79 -5.42 -13.25
CA ILE A 30 10.23 -4.77 -12.01
C ILE A 30 10.96 -3.47 -12.31
N GLU A 31 11.95 -3.49 -13.22
CA GLU A 31 12.78 -2.32 -13.52
C GLU A 31 11.96 -1.17 -14.12
N THR A 32 11.00 -1.47 -14.99
CA THR A 32 10.12 -0.46 -15.60
C THR A 32 9.09 0.08 -14.60
N GLN A 33 8.41 -0.78 -13.84
CA GLN A 33 7.33 -0.31 -12.95
C GLN A 33 7.86 0.39 -11.70
N LEU A 34 9.04 0.00 -11.21
CA LEU A 34 9.67 0.64 -10.05
C LEU A 34 10.79 1.61 -10.44
N MET A 35 10.97 1.89 -11.73
CA MET A 35 11.96 2.84 -12.26
C MET A 35 13.32 2.70 -11.57
N LEU A 36 13.82 1.47 -11.51
CA LEU A 36 15.06 1.12 -10.83
C LEU A 36 15.86 0.13 -11.67
N LYS A 37 17.17 0.09 -11.44
CA LYS A 37 18.05 -0.92 -12.04
C LYS A 37 18.36 -2.00 -11.02
N LEU A 38 18.02 -3.25 -11.35
CA LEU A 38 18.33 -4.40 -10.50
C LEU A 38 19.76 -4.89 -10.75
N GLY A 39 20.22 -4.88 -11.99
CA GLY A 39 21.60 -5.26 -12.34
C GLY A 39 21.92 -6.75 -12.05
N VAL A 40 20.91 -7.62 -12.14
CA VAL A 40 21.02 -9.07 -11.87
C VAL A 40 20.95 -9.88 -13.16
N ASN A 41 21.63 -11.03 -13.18
CA ASN A 41 21.73 -11.93 -14.34
C ASN A 41 21.23 -13.36 -14.05
N GLY A 42 20.41 -13.56 -13.01
CA GLY A 42 19.83 -14.88 -12.73
C GLY A 42 18.69 -14.81 -11.70
N TRP A 43 17.89 -15.88 -11.66
CA TRP A 43 16.70 -15.98 -10.81
C TRP A 43 17.01 -15.88 -9.31
N VAL A 44 18.09 -16.52 -8.85
CA VAL A 44 18.50 -16.48 -7.45
C VAL A 44 18.86 -15.05 -7.04
N ALA A 45 19.71 -14.39 -7.83
CA ALA A 45 20.11 -13.00 -7.58
C ALA A 45 18.92 -12.03 -7.66
N LEU A 46 18.00 -12.27 -8.61
CA LEU A 46 16.76 -11.50 -8.73
C LEU A 46 15.89 -11.65 -7.49
N PHE A 47 15.66 -12.87 -7.03
CA PHE A 47 14.85 -13.15 -5.85
C PHE A 47 15.46 -12.54 -4.58
N SER A 48 16.78 -12.68 -4.39
CA SER A 48 17.48 -12.04 -3.26
C SER A 48 17.35 -10.52 -3.29
N LYS A 49 17.57 -9.88 -4.45
CA LYS A 49 17.38 -8.42 -4.59
C LYS A 49 15.92 -8.00 -4.38
N LEU A 50 14.98 -8.81 -4.85
CA LEU A 50 13.55 -8.57 -4.63
C LEU A 50 13.22 -8.59 -3.14
N SER A 51 13.75 -9.55 -2.38
CA SER A 51 13.56 -9.64 -0.92
C SER A 51 14.12 -8.43 -0.18
N VAL A 52 15.31 -7.95 -0.58
CA VAL A 52 15.88 -6.69 -0.07
C VAL A 52 14.99 -5.49 -0.41
N LEU A 53 14.46 -5.45 -1.63
CA LEU A 53 13.55 -4.38 -2.05
C LEU A 53 12.24 -4.40 -1.26
N LYS A 54 11.64 -5.59 -1.03
CA LYS A 54 10.42 -5.74 -0.23
C LYS A 54 10.62 -5.25 1.21
N THR A 55 11.73 -5.63 1.83
CA THR A 55 12.08 -5.21 3.19
C THR A 55 12.35 -3.70 3.26
N ALA A 56 13.08 -3.14 2.29
CA ALA A 56 13.29 -1.69 2.19
C ALA A 56 11.99 -0.92 1.99
N LEU A 57 11.08 -1.40 1.14
CA LEU A 57 9.76 -0.78 0.92
C LEU A 57 8.90 -0.79 2.19
N LEU A 58 8.91 -1.90 2.95
CA LEU A 58 8.17 -1.98 4.22
C LEU A 58 8.78 -1.07 5.31
N ALA A 59 10.10 -1.02 5.40
CA ALA A 59 10.81 -0.18 6.37
C ALA A 59 10.71 1.32 6.05
N SER A 60 10.60 1.68 4.78
CA SER A 60 10.56 3.08 4.31
C SER A 60 9.15 3.66 4.21
N LYS A 61 8.12 3.02 4.80
CA LYS A 61 6.72 3.46 4.74
C LYS A 61 6.53 4.95 5.07
N THR A 62 7.23 5.45 6.09
CA THR A 62 7.21 6.87 6.48
C THR A 62 8.08 7.74 5.56
N SER A 63 9.26 7.26 5.16
CA SER A 63 10.20 7.99 4.29
C SER A 63 9.69 8.19 2.86
N VAL A 64 8.95 7.22 2.31
CA VAL A 64 8.31 7.29 0.98
C VAL A 64 7.23 8.36 0.96
N HIS A 65 6.42 8.45 2.02
CA HIS A 65 5.42 9.52 2.18
C HIS A 65 6.07 10.89 2.37
N MET A 66 7.16 10.99 3.14
CA MET A 66 7.87 12.25 3.32
C MET A 66 8.57 12.74 2.05
N ALA A 67 9.07 11.83 1.21
CA ALA A 67 9.69 12.20 -0.08
C ALA A 67 8.73 12.91 -1.03
N ALA A 68 7.41 12.70 -0.89
CA ALA A 68 6.39 13.39 -1.67
C ALA A 68 6.20 14.87 -1.26
N HIS A 69 6.70 15.26 -0.08
CA HIS A 69 6.59 16.63 0.46
C HIS A 69 7.90 17.43 0.32
N GLU A 70 8.94 16.87 -0.31
CA GLU A 70 10.18 17.58 -0.57
C GLU A 70 10.00 18.66 -1.66
N ASN A 71 10.67 19.80 -1.49
CA ASN A 71 10.50 20.95 -2.39
C ASN A 71 11.15 20.77 -3.76
N THR A 72 12.07 19.82 -3.94
CA THR A 72 12.77 19.62 -5.22
C THR A 72 12.86 18.16 -5.65
N PHE A 73 12.69 17.91 -6.96
CA PHE A 73 12.82 16.60 -7.59
C PHE A 73 14.13 15.88 -7.25
N ARG A 74 15.24 16.63 -7.22
CA ARG A 74 16.58 16.07 -6.96
C ARG A 74 16.71 15.53 -5.53
N GLU A 75 16.16 16.25 -4.56
CA GLU A 75 16.18 15.85 -3.15
C GLU A 75 15.23 14.69 -2.89
N ALA A 76 14.01 14.75 -3.42
CA ALA A 76 13.03 13.68 -3.35
C ALA A 76 13.60 12.37 -3.93
N LYS A 77 14.18 12.43 -5.13
CA LYS A 77 14.84 11.28 -5.78
C LYS A 77 16.00 10.74 -4.95
N ARG A 78 16.84 11.61 -4.39
CA ARG A 78 17.98 11.21 -3.55
C ARG A 78 17.53 10.53 -2.26
N LYS A 79 16.55 11.09 -1.56
CA LYS A 79 16.01 10.51 -0.31
C LYS A 79 15.33 9.17 -0.57
N LEU A 80 14.53 9.08 -1.63
CA LEU A 80 13.88 7.83 -2.02
C LEU A 80 14.92 6.77 -2.41
N SER A 81 15.94 7.14 -3.17
CA SER A 81 17.03 6.22 -3.56
C SER A 81 17.81 5.71 -2.35
N LYS A 82 18.11 6.61 -1.39
CA LYS A 82 18.77 6.25 -0.13
C LYS A 82 17.89 5.32 0.73
N SER A 83 16.59 5.59 0.79
CA SER A 83 15.65 4.80 1.61
C SER A 83 15.42 3.40 1.03
N LEU A 84 15.35 3.29 -0.29
CA LEU A 84 15.16 2.00 -0.98
C LEU A 84 16.48 1.22 -1.09
N GLY A 85 17.63 1.88 -1.12
CA GLY A 85 18.93 1.25 -1.39
C GLY A 85 19.14 0.92 -2.87
N PHE A 86 18.32 1.48 -3.77
CA PHE A 86 18.39 1.27 -5.22
C PHE A 86 18.56 2.60 -5.95
N GLN A 87 19.27 2.55 -7.07
CA GLN A 87 19.37 3.69 -7.97
C GLN A 87 18.03 3.88 -8.72
N ILE A 88 17.39 5.03 -8.48
CA ILE A 88 16.16 5.43 -9.17
C ILE A 88 16.49 6.04 -10.52
N THR A 89 15.80 5.62 -11.57
CA THR A 89 15.99 6.09 -12.94
C THR A 89 14.96 7.13 -13.39
N ALA A 90 13.97 7.49 -12.57
CA ALA A 90 12.99 8.54 -12.87
C ALA A 90 13.67 9.84 -13.33
N HIS A 91 13.17 10.44 -14.41
CA HIS A 91 13.76 11.61 -15.08
C HIS A 91 13.05 12.93 -14.77
N ASN A 92 11.79 12.86 -14.32
CA ASN A 92 10.97 14.04 -14.01
C ASN A 92 10.11 13.79 -12.76
N GLN A 93 9.47 14.86 -12.26
CA GLN A 93 8.65 14.79 -11.04
C GLN A 93 7.45 13.84 -11.21
N ALA A 94 6.77 13.85 -12.36
CA ALA A 94 5.62 12.99 -12.60
C ALA A 94 5.98 11.49 -12.54
N GLU A 95 7.14 11.11 -13.07
CA GLU A 95 7.69 9.76 -12.95
C GLU A 95 8.01 9.38 -11.51
N LEU A 96 8.56 10.31 -10.74
CA LEU A 96 8.85 10.12 -9.32
C LEU A 96 7.56 9.97 -8.50
N ASP A 97 6.54 10.78 -8.79
CA ASP A 97 5.24 10.70 -8.12
C ASP A 97 4.54 9.37 -8.42
N ARG A 98 4.62 8.88 -9.67
CA ARG A 98 4.12 7.54 -10.05
C ARG A 98 4.87 6.42 -9.31
N LEU A 99 6.19 6.54 -9.16
CA LEU A 99 6.99 5.61 -8.38
C LEU A 99 6.53 5.59 -6.92
N ILE A 100 6.41 6.77 -6.28
CA ILE A 100 5.94 6.91 -4.91
C ILE A 100 4.53 6.31 -4.74
N GLN A 101 3.63 6.56 -5.70
CA GLN A 101 2.29 5.98 -5.70
C GLN A 101 2.34 4.45 -5.80
N THR A 102 3.17 3.91 -6.69
CA THR A 102 3.33 2.46 -6.89
C THR A 102 3.89 1.80 -5.63
N CYS A 103 4.90 2.40 -5.00
CA CYS A 103 5.46 1.95 -3.74
C CYS A 103 4.41 2.00 -2.62
N SER A 104 3.67 3.10 -2.52
CA SER A 104 2.60 3.28 -1.52
C SER A 104 1.50 2.22 -1.69
N LEU A 105 1.06 1.94 -2.92
CA LEU A 105 0.06 0.91 -3.21
C LEU A 105 0.54 -0.50 -2.82
N TYR A 106 1.83 -0.81 -2.99
CA TYR A 106 2.38 -2.07 -2.53
C TYR A 106 2.38 -2.16 -0.99
N VAL A 107 2.85 -1.12 -0.31
CA VAL A 107 2.94 -1.08 1.16
C VAL A 107 1.54 -1.11 1.80
N LEU A 108 0.58 -0.38 1.24
CA LEU A 108 -0.82 -0.36 1.68
C LEU A 108 -1.57 -1.64 1.27
N GLY A 109 -1.26 -2.23 0.11
CA GLY A 109 -1.81 -3.52 -0.30
C GLY A 109 -1.36 -4.68 0.59
N ARG A 110 -0.21 -4.53 1.27
CA ARG A 110 0.29 -5.47 2.29
C ARG A 110 -0.07 -5.11 3.73
N THR A 111 -0.67 -3.95 4.00
CA THR A 111 -1.32 -3.79 5.31
C THR A 111 -2.46 -4.79 5.37
N VAL A 112 -2.20 -5.91 6.03
CA VAL A 112 -3.20 -6.83 6.52
C VAL A 112 -4.21 -5.95 7.22
N VAL A 113 -5.35 -5.72 6.55
CA VAL A 113 -6.47 -5.05 7.18
C VAL A 113 -6.88 -6.02 8.27
N ASP A 114 -6.44 -5.76 9.50
CA ASP A 114 -6.78 -6.56 10.66
C ASP A 114 -8.31 -6.74 10.64
N PRO A 115 -8.81 -7.96 10.41
CA PRO A 115 -10.24 -8.20 10.31
C PRO A 115 -10.98 -7.71 11.54
N ARG A 116 -10.33 -7.77 12.71
CA ARG A 116 -10.87 -7.26 13.97
C ARG A 116 -10.96 -5.73 13.94
N LYS A 117 -9.88 -5.04 13.59
CA LYS A 117 -9.89 -3.57 13.49
C LYS A 117 -10.94 -3.06 12.49
N ARG A 118 -11.04 -3.70 11.31
CA ARG A 118 -12.06 -3.37 10.30
C ARG A 118 -13.48 -3.64 10.81
N PHE A 119 -13.67 -4.72 11.55
CA PHE A 119 -14.95 -5.02 12.18
C PHE A 119 -15.31 -3.93 13.19
N GLU A 120 -14.42 -3.58 14.12
CA GLU A 120 -14.67 -2.54 15.13
C GLU A 120 -14.99 -1.18 14.49
N GLU A 121 -14.24 -0.76 13.49
CA GLU A 121 -14.48 0.51 12.76
C GLU A 121 -15.85 0.56 12.06
N LYS A 122 -16.37 -0.59 11.61
CA LYS A 122 -17.62 -0.66 10.82
C LYS A 122 -18.82 -1.19 11.60
N LYS A 123 -18.61 -1.74 12.81
CA LYS A 123 -19.62 -2.44 13.61
C LYS A 123 -20.90 -1.65 13.78
N HIS A 124 -20.80 -0.40 14.24
CA HIS A 124 -21.96 0.44 14.51
C HIS A 124 -22.73 0.78 13.23
N ARG A 125 -22.01 1.14 12.16
CA ARG A 125 -22.61 1.43 10.85
C ARG A 125 -23.31 0.20 10.27
N ASN A 126 -22.70 -0.97 10.39
CA ASN A 126 -23.29 -2.23 9.94
C ASN A 126 -24.55 -2.54 10.74
N PHE A 127 -24.55 -2.35 12.06
CA PHE A 127 -25.74 -2.52 12.90
C PHE A 127 -26.89 -1.61 12.45
N ILE A 128 -26.65 -0.31 12.26
CA ILE A 128 -27.67 0.64 11.78
C ILE A 128 -28.22 0.21 10.42
N ASN A 129 -27.33 -0.14 9.48
CA ASN A 129 -27.72 -0.54 8.13
C ASN A 129 -28.52 -1.84 8.14
N SER A 130 -28.15 -2.81 8.96
CA SER A 130 -28.89 -4.07 9.14
C SER A 130 -30.26 -3.82 9.78
N SER A 131 -30.35 -2.99 10.82
CA SER A 131 -31.63 -2.64 11.44
C SER A 131 -32.58 -1.94 10.46
N LYS A 132 -32.06 -1.12 9.55
CA LYS A 132 -32.86 -0.49 8.49
C LYS A 132 -33.52 -1.50 7.56
N LEU A 133 -32.87 -2.63 7.29
CA LEU A 133 -33.45 -3.71 6.48
C LEU A 133 -34.64 -4.38 7.18
N GLU A 134 -34.63 -4.40 8.52
CA GLU A 134 -35.74 -4.85 9.35
C GLU A 134 -36.82 -3.77 9.56
N GLY A 135 -36.70 -2.61 8.88
CA GLY A 135 -37.61 -1.48 9.05
C GLY A 135 -37.38 -0.64 10.32
N ILE A 136 -36.35 -0.95 11.11
CA ILE A 136 -36.01 -0.23 12.33
C ILE A 136 -35.07 0.93 11.99
N HIS A 137 -35.56 2.15 12.15
CA HIS A 137 -34.78 3.35 11.85
C HIS A 137 -34.03 3.85 13.09
N ILE A 138 -32.74 3.54 13.17
CA ILE A 138 -31.86 4.02 14.24
C ILE A 138 -31.19 5.32 13.78
N PRO A 139 -31.38 6.45 14.48
CA PRO A 139 -30.70 7.70 14.13
C PRO A 139 -29.19 7.57 14.39
N PHE A 140 -28.38 8.15 13.50
CA PHE A 140 -26.96 8.35 13.81
C PHE A 140 -26.87 9.38 14.95
N THR A 141 -26.46 8.93 16.11
CA THR A 141 -26.19 9.80 17.27
C THR A 141 -24.78 10.35 17.17
N ASP A 142 -24.63 11.66 17.22
CA ASP A 142 -23.33 12.29 17.47
C ASP A 142 -22.86 11.93 18.90
N GLU A 143 -21.55 11.73 19.10
CA GLU A 143 -20.93 11.45 20.42
C GLU A 143 -21.27 12.50 21.51
N LYS A 144 -21.84 13.64 21.10
CA LYS A 144 -22.29 14.74 21.96
C LYS A 144 -23.67 14.52 22.59
N THR A 145 -24.43 13.51 22.16
CA THR A 145 -25.76 13.23 22.73
C THR A 145 -25.66 12.24 23.87
N SER A 146 -25.85 12.70 25.11
CA SER A 146 -25.83 11.85 26.30
C SER A 146 -27.18 11.15 26.51
N LEU A 147 -27.15 9.99 27.18
CA LEU A 147 -28.37 9.26 27.56
C LEU A 147 -29.31 10.14 28.40
N GLU A 148 -28.76 10.98 29.27
CA GLU A 148 -29.52 11.91 30.11
C GLU A 148 -30.31 12.93 29.27
N MET A 149 -29.71 13.46 28.19
CA MET A 149 -30.40 14.37 27.28
C MET A 149 -31.57 13.68 26.55
N ILE A 150 -31.39 12.42 26.15
CA ILE A 150 -32.43 11.64 25.50
C ILE A 150 -33.57 11.33 26.49
N LEU A 151 -33.24 10.91 27.70
CA LEU A 151 -34.22 10.62 28.76
C LEU A 151 -34.97 11.87 29.20
N ALA A 152 -34.31 13.02 29.29
CA ALA A 152 -34.95 14.30 29.61
C ALA A 152 -36.01 14.71 28.58
N LYS A 153 -35.80 14.41 27.28
CA LYS A 153 -36.78 14.68 26.22
C LYS A 153 -38.05 13.81 26.34
N HIS A 154 -37.96 12.63 26.94
CA HIS A 154 -39.05 11.66 27.04
C HIS A 154 -39.67 11.55 28.44
N ARG A 155 -39.12 12.24 29.44
CA ARG A 155 -39.78 12.44 30.73
C ARG A 155 -40.94 13.43 30.55
N ARG A 156 -42.16 12.90 30.61
CA ARG A 156 -43.38 13.68 30.91
C ARG A 156 -43.49 13.91 32.40
#